data_AF-A0A2E4ELZ9-F1
#
_entry.id   AF-A0A2E4ELZ9-F1
#
_cell.length_a   1.000
_cell.length_b   1.000
_cell.length_c   1.000
_cell.angle_alpha   90.00
_cell.angle_beta   90.00
_cell.angle_gamma   90.00
#
_symmetry.space_group_name_H-M   'P 1'
#
loop_
_entity.id
_entity.type
_entity.pdbx_description
1 polymer ?
#
loop_
_entity_poly.entity_id
_entity_poly.type
_entity_poly.pdbx_seq_one_letter_code
_entity_poly.pdbx_strand_id
1 'polypeptide(L)'
;MLLKYGANVNAIARPSNGKNQYLKTPLIAASTGNITSVKILVENGADLNFYNELVFRNAIDAACPTQNIEIIKYLVIDNNADFSKPLLIDSNGDTLFLHHYLRGFYFKLGSKEHKLKMEVVEYLKKKGMNYWETEVPHHLYKVYSQEYLEKY
;
A
#
# COMPACT_ATOMS: atom_id res chain seq x y z
N MET A 1 -11.28 21.04 9.87
CA MET A 1 -10.18 20.06 9.93
C MET A 1 -9.57 20.10 11.33
N LEU A 2 -9.62 18.99 12.09
CA LEU A 2 -9.24 18.94 13.51
C LEU A 2 -7.74 19.19 13.75
N LEU A 3 -6.87 18.98 12.75
CA LEU A 3 -5.45 19.29 12.85
C LEU A 3 -5.17 20.80 13.12
N LYS A 4 -6.06 21.71 12.67
CA LYS A 4 -5.95 23.15 12.98
C LYS A 4 -6.14 23.49 14.46
N TYR A 5 -6.66 22.55 15.25
CA TYR A 5 -6.92 22.71 16.68
C TYR A 5 -5.93 21.92 17.56
N GLY A 6 -4.74 21.60 17.03
CA GLY A 6 -3.67 20.93 17.80
C GLY A 6 -3.84 19.42 17.96
N ALA A 7 -4.71 18.79 17.17
CA ALA A 7 -4.82 17.33 17.14
C ALA A 7 -3.48 16.72 16.69
N ASN A 8 -2.97 15.74 17.46
CA ASN A 8 -1.75 15.03 17.12
C ASN A 8 -1.97 14.19 15.85
N VAL A 9 -1.31 14.58 14.75
CA VAL A 9 -1.36 13.90 13.44
C VAL A 9 -0.89 12.45 13.50
N ASN A 10 -0.11 12.09 14.52
CA ASN A 10 0.44 10.77 14.78
C ASN A 10 -0.22 10.06 15.96
N ALA A 11 -1.42 10.49 16.37
CA ALA A 11 -2.15 9.87 17.47
C ALA A 11 -2.37 8.36 17.21
N ILE A 12 -1.85 7.52 18.11
CA ILE A 12 -2.01 6.07 17.99
C ILE A 12 -3.32 5.67 18.69
N ALA A 13 -4.31 5.22 17.92
CA ALA A 13 -5.53 4.66 18.47
C ALA A 13 -5.25 3.26 19.03
N ARG A 14 -5.49 3.06 20.34
CA ARG A 14 -5.54 1.74 20.99
C ARG A 14 -7.01 1.37 21.19
N PRO A 15 -7.54 0.34 20.52
CA PRO A 15 -8.93 -0.04 20.74
C PRO A 15 -9.11 -0.62 22.15
N SER A 16 -10.14 -0.17 22.85
CA SER A 16 -10.36 -0.36 24.30
C SER A 16 -10.71 -1.79 24.72
N ASN A 17 -10.91 -2.69 23.77
CA ASN A 17 -11.44 -4.03 23.98
C ASN A 17 -10.37 -5.12 24.16
N GLY A 18 -9.09 -4.76 24.29
CA GLY A 18 -8.00 -5.65 24.74
C GLY A 18 -7.67 -6.85 23.84
N LYS A 19 -8.48 -7.12 22.81
CA LYS A 19 -8.38 -8.29 21.94
C LYS A 19 -7.87 -7.99 20.53
N ASN A 20 -7.73 -6.72 20.17
CA ASN A 20 -7.27 -6.30 18.84
C ASN A 20 -6.15 -5.28 18.97
N GLN A 21 -4.90 -5.71 18.78
CA GLN A 21 -3.72 -4.84 18.88
C GLN A 21 -3.48 -4.00 17.60
N TYR A 22 -4.54 -3.59 16.92
CA TYR A 22 -4.43 -2.75 15.72
C TYR A 22 -4.19 -1.30 16.14
N LEU A 23 -2.94 -0.99 16.52
CA LEU A 23 -2.46 0.38 16.58
C LEU A 23 -2.60 0.97 15.17
N LYS A 24 -3.46 1.97 15.03
CA LYS A 24 -3.63 2.73 13.78
C LYS A 24 -3.28 4.18 14.03
N THR A 25 -2.44 4.73 13.16
CA THR A 25 -2.28 6.18 13.01
C THR A 25 -3.40 6.72 12.13
N PRO A 26 -3.69 8.04 12.15
CA PRO A 26 -4.62 8.66 11.22
C PRO A 26 -4.26 8.38 9.75
N LEU A 27 -2.96 8.33 9.43
CA LEU A 27 -2.49 8.03 8.08
C LEU A 27 -2.82 6.60 7.65
N ILE A 28 -2.61 5.60 8.51
CA ILE A 28 -3.05 4.22 8.25
C ILE A 28 -4.56 4.16 8.00
N ALA A 29 -5.34 4.85 8.84
CA ALA A 29 -6.79 4.87 8.71
C ALA A 29 -7.26 5.55 7.41
N ALA A 30 -6.64 6.66 7.01
CA ALA A 30 -6.97 7.37 5.77
C ALA A 30 -6.57 6.59 4.50
N SER A 31 -5.49 5.81 4.59
CA SER A 31 -4.94 5.06 3.44
C SER A 31 -5.85 3.94 2.95
N THR A 32 -6.92 3.59 3.69
CA THR A 32 -7.94 2.63 3.24
C THR A 32 -8.84 3.16 2.12
N GLY A 33 -8.62 4.37 1.59
CA GLY A 33 -9.31 4.83 0.39
C GLY A 33 -9.56 6.34 0.29
N ASN A 34 -9.13 7.14 1.27
CA ASN A 34 -9.38 8.58 1.26
C ASN A 34 -8.09 9.36 0.92
N ILE A 35 -7.82 9.51 -0.39
CA ILE A 35 -6.64 10.23 -0.89
C ILE A 35 -6.56 11.68 -0.38
N THR A 36 -7.69 12.38 -0.25
CA THR A 36 -7.72 13.75 0.26
C THR A 36 -7.24 13.80 1.71
N SER A 37 -7.71 12.89 2.56
CA SER A 37 -7.23 12.77 3.94
C SER A 37 -5.77 12.35 4.00
N VAL A 38 -5.32 11.43 3.15
CA VAL A 38 -3.90 11.03 3.06
C VAL A 38 -3.02 12.24 2.75
N LYS A 39 -3.33 13.01 1.70
CA LYS A 39 -2.57 14.20 1.30
C LYS A 39 -2.48 15.20 2.45
N ILE A 40 -3.64 15.54 3.03
CA ILE A 40 -3.75 16.43 4.18
C ILE A 40 -2.87 15.96 5.36
N LEU A 41 -2.91 14.68 5.70
CA LEU A 41 -2.16 14.15 6.85
C LEU A 41 -0.65 14.19 6.59
N VAL A 42 -0.21 13.78 5.40
CA VAL A 42 1.20 13.83 4.99
C VAL A 42 1.73 15.27 4.99
N GLU A 43 0.96 16.22 4.44
CA GLU A 43 1.29 17.66 4.47
C GLU A 43 1.38 18.24 5.89
N ASN A 44 0.72 17.61 6.87
CA ASN A 44 0.73 18.01 8.27
C ASN A 44 1.71 17.19 9.14
N GLY A 45 2.66 16.47 8.53
CA GLY A 45 3.72 15.78 9.25
C GLY A 45 3.32 14.43 9.86
N ALA A 46 2.34 13.76 9.25
CA ALA A 46 2.10 12.35 9.56
C ALA A 46 3.38 11.54 9.35
N ASP A 47 3.68 10.64 10.28
CA ASP A 47 4.77 9.67 10.16
C ASP A 47 4.43 8.70 9.03
N LEU A 48 5.03 8.98 7.87
CA LEU A 48 4.84 8.24 6.63
C LEU A 48 5.25 6.77 6.77
N ASN A 49 6.25 6.50 7.62
CA ASN A 49 6.89 5.20 7.76
C ASN A 49 6.53 4.49 9.07
N PHE A 50 5.51 4.98 9.78
CA PHE A 50 4.99 4.28 10.95
C PHE A 50 4.63 2.84 10.56
N TYR A 51 5.22 1.89 11.29
CA TYR A 51 5.04 0.48 11.02
C TYR A 51 4.78 -0.29 12.31
N ASN A 52 3.65 -0.99 12.34
CA ASN A 52 3.27 -1.86 13.43
C ASN A 52 3.77 -3.28 13.14
N GLU A 53 4.91 -3.62 13.71
CA GLU A 53 5.59 -4.92 13.59
C GLU A 53 4.71 -6.11 14.08
N LEU A 54 3.75 -5.88 15.00
CA LEU A 54 2.92 -6.96 15.56
C LEU A 54 1.85 -7.47 14.58
N VAL A 55 1.41 -6.62 13.66
CA VAL A 55 0.32 -6.92 12.71
C VAL A 55 0.71 -6.59 11.26
N PHE A 56 1.99 -6.32 11.01
CA PHE A 56 2.56 -5.99 9.70
C PHE A 56 1.84 -4.82 9.00
N ARG A 57 1.50 -3.75 9.75
CA ARG A 57 0.67 -2.64 9.22
C ARG A 57 1.38 -1.30 9.13
N ASN A 58 1.32 -0.70 7.94
CA ASN A 58 1.68 0.69 7.66
C ASN A 58 0.67 1.31 6.67
N ALA A 59 0.93 2.54 6.23
CA ALA A 59 0.06 3.24 5.27
C ALA A 59 -0.04 2.49 3.91
N ILE A 60 1.06 1.90 3.44
CA ILE A 60 1.11 1.17 2.17
C ILE A 60 0.22 -0.09 2.23
N ASP A 61 0.37 -0.91 3.27
CA ASP A 61 -0.46 -2.10 3.48
C ASP A 61 -1.95 -1.74 3.59
N ALA A 62 -2.31 -0.64 4.26
CA ALA A 62 -3.70 -0.20 4.35
C ALA A 62 -4.32 0.18 2.99
N ALA A 63 -3.51 0.64 2.03
CA ALA A 63 -3.94 0.97 0.67
C ALA A 63 -4.04 -0.25 -0.26
N CYS A 64 -3.32 -1.33 0.05
CA CYS A 64 -3.25 -2.51 -0.82
C CYS A 64 -4.61 -3.22 -1.05
N PRO A 65 -5.41 -3.56 -0.01
CA PRO A 65 -6.70 -4.23 -0.19
C PRO A 65 -7.72 -3.45 -1.02
N THR A 66 -7.60 -2.13 -1.08
CA THR A 66 -8.53 -1.28 -1.84
C THR A 66 -8.10 -1.08 -3.29
N GLN A 67 -6.93 -1.62 -3.67
CA GLN A 67 -6.31 -1.45 -4.99
C GLN A 67 -6.23 0.02 -5.42
N ASN A 68 -6.17 0.95 -4.46
CA ASN A 68 -6.13 2.38 -4.75
C ASN A 68 -4.70 2.79 -5.11
N ILE A 69 -4.35 2.58 -6.38
CA ILE A 69 -3.01 2.82 -6.90
C ILE A 69 -2.59 4.30 -6.80
N GLU A 70 -3.54 5.23 -6.75
CA GLU A 70 -3.26 6.65 -6.55
C GLU A 70 -2.69 6.93 -5.15
N ILE A 71 -3.23 6.29 -4.10
CA ILE A 71 -2.69 6.38 -2.74
C ILE A 71 -1.29 5.77 -2.69
N ILE A 72 -1.10 4.57 -3.26
CA ILE A 72 0.20 3.90 -3.26
C ILE A 72 1.25 4.74 -3.98
N LYS A 73 0.93 5.27 -5.17
CA LYS A 73 1.81 6.15 -5.92
C LYS A 73 2.16 7.40 -5.12
N TYR A 74 1.18 8.03 -4.49
CA TYR A 74 1.40 9.23 -3.68
C TYR A 74 2.31 8.96 -2.48
N LEU A 75 2.13 7.84 -1.78
CA LEU A 75 3.00 7.47 -0.66
C LEU A 75 4.42 7.14 -1.14
N VAL A 76 4.55 6.26 -2.14
CA VAL A 76 5.84 5.65 -2.54
C VAL A 76 6.66 6.54 -3.45
N ILE A 77 6.04 7.18 -4.45
CA ILE A 77 6.75 8.00 -5.45
C ILE A 77 6.80 9.46 -4.98
N ASP A 78 5.66 10.05 -4.62
CA ASP A 78 5.60 11.50 -4.34
C ASP A 78 6.21 11.85 -2.98
N ASN A 79 6.16 10.93 -2.01
CA ASN A 79 6.65 11.16 -0.65
C ASN A 79 7.77 10.19 -0.24
N ASN A 80 8.22 9.31 -1.13
CA ASN A 80 9.32 8.38 -0.88
C ASN A 80 9.13 7.53 0.41
N ALA A 81 7.89 7.06 0.65
CA ALA A 81 7.59 6.13 1.73
C ALA A 81 8.43 4.86 1.63
N ASP A 82 8.86 4.34 2.77
CA ASP A 82 9.58 3.07 2.85
C ASP A 82 8.64 1.90 2.53
N PHE A 83 8.97 1.18 1.46
CA PHE A 83 8.27 -0.02 1.00
C PHE A 83 9.08 -1.30 1.21
N SER A 84 10.22 -1.23 1.94
CA SER A 84 11.08 -2.38 2.23
C SER A 84 10.52 -3.26 3.36
N LYS A 85 9.56 -2.76 4.14
CA LYS A 85 8.91 -3.51 5.21
C LYS A 85 7.94 -4.54 4.66
N PRO A 86 7.86 -5.73 5.29
CA PRO A 86 6.86 -6.72 4.94
C PRO A 86 5.46 -6.19 5.23
N LEU A 87 4.52 -6.51 4.35
CA LEU A 87 3.12 -6.09 4.45
C LEU A 87 2.23 -7.22 5.00
N LEU A 88 2.65 -8.48 4.80
CA LEU A 88 1.97 -9.67 5.32
C LEU A 88 2.95 -10.84 5.37
N ILE A 89 2.74 -11.75 6.32
CA ILE A 89 3.28 -13.11 6.25
C ILE A 89 2.10 -14.04 6.03
N ASP A 90 2.15 -14.86 4.99
CA ASP A 90 1.04 -15.77 4.67
C ASP A 90 1.05 -17.02 5.57
N SER A 91 0.08 -17.92 5.36
CA SER A 91 -0.02 -19.16 6.15
C SER A 91 1.13 -20.15 5.93
N ASN A 92 1.88 -20.00 4.85
CA ASN A 92 3.04 -20.83 4.52
C ASN A 92 4.34 -20.26 5.11
N GLY A 93 4.30 -19.06 5.67
CA GLY A 93 5.46 -18.33 6.19
C GLY A 93 6.13 -17.44 5.14
N ASP A 94 5.54 -17.31 3.95
CA ASP A 94 6.09 -16.45 2.90
C ASP A 94 5.85 -14.98 3.25
N THR A 95 6.90 -14.19 3.07
CA THR A 95 6.87 -12.76 3.38
C THR A 95 6.47 -11.96 2.15
N LEU A 96 5.32 -11.30 2.22
CA LEU A 96 4.74 -10.52 1.13
C LEU A 96 5.10 -9.03 1.27
N PHE A 97 5.67 -8.49 0.20
CA PHE A 97 6.00 -7.07 0.02
C PHE A 97 5.07 -6.40 -1.01
N LEU A 98 5.19 -5.09 -1.18
CA LEU A 98 4.35 -4.30 -2.09
C LEU A 98 4.24 -4.89 -3.50
N HIS A 99 5.34 -5.36 -4.08
CA HIS A 99 5.33 -5.91 -5.44
C HIS A 99 4.46 -7.17 -5.59
N HIS A 100 4.29 -7.98 -4.52
CA HIS A 100 3.36 -9.11 -4.52
C HIS A 100 1.91 -8.64 -4.63
N TYR A 101 1.55 -7.57 -3.91
CA TYR A 101 0.20 -6.98 -4.02
C TYR A 101 -0.05 -6.39 -5.40
N LEU A 102 0.95 -5.73 -6.00
CA LEU A 102 0.84 -5.24 -7.36
C LEU A 102 0.58 -6.38 -8.36
N ARG A 103 1.03 -7.62 -8.11
CA ARG A 103 0.67 -8.78 -8.95
C ARG A 103 -0.81 -9.14 -8.84
N GLY A 104 -1.42 -8.82 -7.70
CA GLY A 104 -2.85 -8.97 -7.43
C GLY A 104 -3.76 -7.91 -8.06
N PHE A 105 -3.20 -6.76 -8.44
CA PHE A 105 -4.02 -5.64 -8.90
C PHE A 105 -4.47 -5.82 -10.33
N TYR A 106 -5.78 -5.79 -10.55
CA TYR A 106 -6.39 -5.91 -11.88
C TYR A 106 -6.88 -4.54 -12.37
N PHE A 107 -6.25 -4.04 -13.42
CA PHE A 107 -6.69 -2.86 -14.15
C PHE A 107 -6.74 -3.18 -15.64
N LYS A 108 -7.74 -2.66 -16.34
CA LYS A 108 -7.83 -2.80 -17.80
C LYS A 108 -6.55 -2.28 -18.45
N LEU A 109 -5.95 -3.05 -19.36
CA LEU A 109 -4.73 -2.66 -20.07
C LEU A 109 -4.90 -1.27 -20.71
N GLY A 110 -3.90 -0.41 -20.48
CA GLY A 110 -3.88 0.96 -20.99
C GLY A 110 -4.79 1.95 -20.24
N SER A 111 -5.54 1.51 -19.22
CA SER A 111 -6.28 2.44 -18.35
C SER A 111 -5.34 3.37 -17.58
N LYS A 112 -5.90 4.42 -16.98
CA LYS A 112 -5.15 5.34 -16.12
C LYS A 112 -4.49 4.59 -14.96
N GLU A 113 -5.24 3.72 -14.30
CA GLU A 113 -4.81 2.93 -13.14
C GLU A 113 -3.74 1.92 -13.54
N HIS A 114 -3.88 1.27 -14.69
CA HIS A 114 -2.84 0.40 -15.24
C HIS A 114 -1.53 1.16 -15.47
N LYS A 115 -1.58 2.35 -16.06
CA LYS A 115 -0.39 3.18 -16.28
C LYS A 115 0.27 3.61 -14.97
N LEU A 116 -0.52 4.03 -13.98
CA LEU A 116 -0.02 4.37 -12.64
C LEU A 116 0.61 3.16 -11.94
N LYS A 117 0.00 1.98 -12.07
CA LYS A 117 0.58 0.73 -11.56
C LYS A 117 1.95 0.48 -12.17
N MET A 118 2.09 0.63 -13.49
CA MET A 118 3.37 0.44 -14.16
C MET A 118 4.40 1.50 -13.79
N GLU A 119 3.99 2.73 -13.51
CA GLU A 119 4.88 3.78 -12.97
C GLU A 119 5.46 3.37 -11.61
N VAL A 120 4.61 2.84 -10.71
CA VAL A 120 5.05 2.29 -9.42
C VAL A 120 6.00 1.11 -9.63
N VAL A 121 5.67 0.17 -10.51
CA VAL A 121 6.54 -0.98 -10.85
C VAL A 121 7.93 -0.54 -11.29
N GLU A 122 8.01 0.41 -12.22
CA GLU A 122 9.30 0.93 -12.71
C GLU A 122 10.07 1.67 -11.61
N TYR A 123 9.37 2.39 -10.74
CA TYR A 123 10.00 3.03 -9.58
C TYR A 123 10.60 2.02 -8.61
N LEU A 124 9.85 0.96 -8.26
CA LEU A 124 10.32 -0.11 -7.39
C LEU A 124 11.55 -0.82 -7.96
N LYS A 125 11.54 -1.11 -9.27
CA LYS A 125 12.68 -1.71 -9.97
C LYS A 125 13.95 -0.87 -9.86
N LYS A 126 13.83 0.45 -10.04
CA LYS A 126 14.97 1.40 -9.86
C LYS A 126 15.52 1.40 -8.42
N LYS A 127 14.71 0.98 -7.45
CA LYS A 127 15.09 0.87 -6.03
C LYS A 127 15.48 -0.56 -5.62
N GLY A 128 15.64 -1.47 -6.57
CA GLY A 128 16.10 -2.84 -6.33
C GLY A 128 15.00 -3.84 -5.96
N MET A 129 13.71 -3.45 -6.06
CA MET A 129 12.58 -4.35 -5.85
C MET A 129 11.98 -4.75 -7.21
N ASN A 130 12.26 -5.98 -7.65
CA ASN A 130 11.88 -6.44 -8.98
C ASN A 130 10.49 -7.10 -8.99
N TYR A 131 9.49 -6.33 -9.44
CA TYR A 131 8.13 -6.83 -9.68
C TYR A 131 8.10 -8.06 -10.60
N TRP A 132 8.95 -8.08 -11.62
CA TRP A 132 8.91 -9.06 -12.70
C TRP A 132 9.38 -10.47 -12.31
N GLU A 133 10.11 -10.58 -11.20
CA GLU A 133 10.57 -11.87 -10.66
C GLU A 133 9.49 -12.58 -9.83
N THR A 134 8.45 -11.86 -9.42
CA THR A 134 7.35 -12.43 -8.65
C THR A 134 6.32 -13.01 -9.60
N GLU A 135 5.96 -14.28 -9.40
CA GLU A 135 4.93 -14.93 -10.19
C GLU A 135 3.57 -14.24 -10.01
N VAL A 136 2.79 -14.22 -11.08
CA VAL A 136 1.39 -13.80 -11.00
C VAL A 136 0.64 -14.88 -10.22
N PRO A 137 -0.10 -14.54 -9.15
CA PRO A 137 -0.86 -15.53 -8.39
C PRO A 137 -1.78 -16.36 -9.29
N HIS A 138 -1.66 -17.69 -9.26
CA HIS A 138 -2.38 -18.59 -10.18
C HIS A 138 -3.90 -18.38 -10.22
N HIS A 139 -4.50 -17.99 -9.11
CA HIS A 139 -5.95 -17.72 -9.04
C HIS A 139 -6.38 -16.55 -9.94
N LEU A 140 -5.45 -15.68 -10.37
CA LEU A 140 -5.70 -14.55 -11.26
C LEU A 140 -5.55 -14.90 -12.75
N TYR A 141 -5.05 -16.09 -13.10
CA TYR A 141 -4.90 -16.49 -14.51
C TYR A 141 -6.23 -16.52 -15.26
N LYS A 142 -7.33 -16.73 -14.53
CA LYS A 142 -8.70 -16.71 -15.08
C LYS A 142 -9.27 -15.29 -15.23
N VAL A 143 -8.64 -14.31 -14.58
CA VAL A 143 -9.09 -12.91 -14.55
C VAL A 143 -8.28 -12.07 -15.54
N TYR A 144 -6.99 -12.36 -15.69
CA TYR A 144 -6.12 -11.70 -16.65
C TYR A 144 -6.42 -12.15 -18.09
N SER A 145 -6.34 -11.19 -19.03
CA SER A 145 -6.33 -11.54 -20.45
C SER A 145 -5.05 -12.31 -20.78
N GLN A 146 -5.10 -13.15 -21.79
CA GLN A 146 -3.91 -13.83 -22.29
C GLN A 146 -2.82 -12.82 -22.71
N GLU A 147 -3.22 -11.70 -23.32
CA GLU A 147 -2.31 -10.57 -23.61
C GLU A 147 -1.62 -10.03 -22.35
N TYR A 148 -2.31 -9.98 -21.20
CA TYR A 148 -1.69 -9.55 -19.95
C TYR A 148 -0.64 -10.56 -19.48
N LEU A 149 -0.98 -11.85 -19.45
CA LEU A 149 -0.06 -12.90 -18.98
C LEU A 149 1.16 -13.11 -19.89
N GLU A 150 1.01 -12.85 -21.20
CA GLU A 150 2.12 -12.94 -22.16
C GLU A 150 3.05 -11.71 -22.07
N LYS A 151 2.52 -10.57 -21.63
CA LYS A 151 3.24 -9.29 -21.60
C LYS A 151 3.76 -8.90 -20.21
N TYR A 152 3.16 -9.44 -19.13
CA TYR A 152 3.38 -9.02 -17.74
C TYR A 152 3.42 -10.18 -16.74
#